data_AF-A0A8T4CIC6-F1
#
_entry.id   AF-A0A8T4CIC6-F1
#
_cell.length_a   1.000
_cell.length_b   1.000
_cell.length_c   1.000
_cell.angle_alpha   90.00
_cell.angle_beta   90.00
_cell.angle_gamma   90.00
#
_symmetry.space_group_name_H-M   'P 1'
#
loop_
_entity.id
_entity.type
_entity.pdbx_description
1 polymer ?
#
loop_
_entity_poly.entity_id
_entity_poly.type
_entity_poly.pdbx_seq_one_letter_code
_entity_poly.pdbx_strand_id
1 'polypeptide(L)' 'MNSANPQLREFILFCIERRGKSWPALYDEMARVAGQRLFRGLGYTELQQLGLSLAASNIDNLIRFVEKVTSPDDAN' A
#
# COMPACT_ATOMS: atom_id res chain seq x y z
N MET A 1 1.35 -6.37 -18.47
CA MET A 1 0.57 -5.20 -17.98
C MET A 1 0.62 -5.21 -16.46
N ASN A 2 1.75 -4.82 -15.86
CA ASN A 2 1.91 -4.76 -14.40
C ASN A 2 2.17 -3.30 -14.00
N SER A 3 1.27 -2.41 -14.40
CA SER A 3 1.28 -1.04 -13.91
C SER A 3 0.57 -1.07 -12.57
N ALA A 4 1.32 -1.31 -11.49
CA ALA A 4 0.82 -1.04 -10.15
C ALA A 4 0.15 0.34 -10.18
N ASN A 5 -1.13 0.39 -9.79
CA ASN A 5 -1.93 1.60 -9.89
C ASN A 5 -1.12 2.79 -9.32
N PRO A 6 -0.87 3.86 -10.09
CA PRO A 6 0.05 4.92 -9.68
C PRO A 6 -0.42 5.56 -8.36
N GLN A 7 -1.72 5.69 -8.16
CA GLN A 7 -2.32 6.16 -6.90
C GLN A 7 -1.94 5.29 -5.70
N LEU A 8 -1.82 3.98 -5.92
CA LEU A 8 -1.55 3.00 -4.89
C LEU A 8 -0.07 2.98 -4.52
N ARG A 9 0.81 3.16 -5.52
CA ARG A 9 2.24 3.43 -5.30
C ARG A 9 2.43 4.72 -4.51
N GLU A 10 1.76 5.80 -4.88
CA GLU A 10 1.83 7.07 -4.14
C GLU A 10 1.31 6.91 -2.70
N PHE A 11 0.24 6.16 -2.47
CA PHE A 11 -0.27 5.86 -1.13
C PHE A 11 0.77 5.13 -0.26
N ILE A 12 1.41 4.09 -0.81
CA ILE A 12 2.45 3.33 -0.10
C ILE A 12 3.64 4.24 0.23
N LEU A 13 4.11 5.04 -0.74
CA LEU A 13 5.20 5.99 -0.53
C LEU A 13 4.86 7.03 0.55
N PHE A 14 3.63 7.55 0.55
CA PHE A 14 3.14 8.47 1.58
C PHE A 14 3.19 7.85 2.99
N CYS A 15 2.80 6.57 3.12
CA CYS A 15 2.87 5.86 4.40
C CYS A 15 4.32 5.60 4.83
N ILE A 16 5.20 5.25 3.88
CA ILE A 16 6.63 5.06 4.12
C ILE A 16 7.30 6.37 4.56
N GLU A 17 6.95 7.50 3.96
CA GLU A 17 7.53 8.80 4.31
C GLU A 17 7.14 9.24 5.74
N ARG A 18 5.92 8.91 6.18
CA ARG A 18 5.45 9.22 7.53
C ARG A 18 6.01 8.34 8.64
N ARG A 19 6.03 7.02 8.41
CA ARG A 19 6.32 6.03 9.47
C ARG A 19 7.56 5.18 9.20
N GLY A 20 8.02 5.13 7.95
CA GLY A 20 9.11 4.28 7.48
C GLY A 20 8.61 2.96 6.89
N LYS A 21 9.51 2.28 6.17
CA LYS A 21 9.24 1.01 5.48
C LYS A 21 9.22 -0.23 6.37
N SER A 22 9.28 -0.07 7.69
CA SER A 22 9.40 -1.20 8.62
C SER A 22 8.05 -1.86 8.84
N TRP A 23 7.98 -3.17 8.65
CA TRP A 23 6.84 -3.99 9.08
C TRP A 23 6.98 -4.32 10.57
N PRO A 24 5.87 -4.39 11.35
CA PRO A 24 4.46 -4.16 10.99
C PRO A 24 4.02 -2.68 11.03
N ALA A 25 4.92 -1.75 11.35
CA ALA A 25 4.56 -0.33 11.53
C ALA A 25 4.00 0.32 10.27
N LEU A 26 4.48 -0.06 9.09
CA LEU A 26 3.95 0.39 7.80
C LEU A 26 2.49 -0.05 7.59
N TYR A 27 2.16 -1.29 7.98
CA TYR A 27 0.79 -1.82 7.91
C TYR A 27 -0.18 -1.00 8.75
N ASP A 28 0.21 -0.74 10.00
CA ASP A 28 -0.61 0.03 10.94
C ASP A 28 -0.86 1.44 10.41
N GLU A 29 0.17 2.09 9.85
CA GLU A 29 0.02 3.39 9.22
C GLU A 29 -0.88 3.32 7.97
N MET A 30 -0.73 2.32 7.10
CA MET A 30 -1.63 2.14 5.95
C MET A 30 -3.08 1.96 6.39
N ALA A 31 -3.34 1.14 7.41
CA ALA A 31 -4.66 0.96 7.99
C ALA A 31 -5.20 2.27 8.59
N ARG A 32 -4.39 3.01 9.33
CA ARG A 32 -4.75 4.30 9.92
C ARG A 32 -5.07 5.36 8.86
N VAL A 33 -4.22 5.51 7.83
CA VAL A 33 -4.41 6.45 6.71
C VAL A 33 -5.68 6.09 5.93
N ALA A 34 -5.93 4.81 5.67
CA ALA A 34 -7.15 4.34 4.99
C ALA A 34 -8.41 4.53 5.86
N GLY A 35 -8.34 4.23 7.16
CA GLY A 35 -9.46 4.41 8.09
C GLY A 35 -9.84 5.88 8.26
N GLN A 36 -8.85 6.77 8.25
CA GLN A 36 -9.06 8.23 8.36
C GLN A 36 -9.15 8.93 7.00
N ARG A 37 -9.03 8.19 5.88
CA ARG A 37 -9.05 8.70 4.50
C ARG A 37 -8.10 9.88 4.26
N LEU A 38 -6.92 9.85 4.88
CA LEU A 38 -5.97 10.98 4.88
C LEU A 38 -5.31 11.22 3.53
N PHE A 39 -5.23 10.20 2.68
CA PHE A 39 -4.59 10.30 1.37
C PHE A 39 -5.65 10.34 0.26
N ARG A 40 -5.92 11.53 -0.29
CA ARG A 40 -6.89 11.76 -1.39
C ARG A 40 -8.30 11.18 -1.14
N GLY A 41 -8.71 11.01 0.11
CA GLY A 41 -10.00 10.37 0.43
C GLY A 41 -10.01 8.84 0.30
N LEU A 42 -8.88 8.21 -0.01
CA LEU A 42 -8.77 6.77 -0.21
C LEU A 42 -8.97 6.04 1.13
N GLY A 43 -10.02 5.22 1.17
CA GLY A 43 -10.30 4.31 2.27
C GLY A 43 -10.16 2.84 1.86
N TYR A 44 -10.54 1.93 2.76
CA TYR A 44 -10.43 0.48 2.52
C TYR A 44 -11.11 0.01 1.22
N THR A 45 -12.31 0.52 0.92
CA THR A 45 -13.05 0.18 -0.30
C THR A 45 -12.31 0.63 -1.55
N GLU A 46 -11.81 1.86 -1.58
CA GLU A 46 -11.09 2.40 -2.73
C GLU A 46 -9.75 1.67 -2.94
N LEU A 47 -9.01 1.41 -1.86
CA LEU A 47 -7.78 0.62 -1.94
C LEU A 47 -8.07 -0.78 -2.50
N GLN A 48 -9.16 -1.41 -2.09
CA GLN A 48 -9.57 -2.72 -2.60
C GLN A 48 -9.97 -2.66 -4.08
N GLN A 49 -10.68 -1.61 -4.53
CA GLN A 49 -10.99 -1.37 -5.94
C GLN A 49 -9.72 -1.20 -6.79
N LEU A 50 -8.70 -0.55 -6.21
CA LEU A 50 -7.38 -0.37 -6.83
C LEU A 50 -6.49 -1.63 -6.73
N GLY A 51 -6.93 -2.67 -6.03
CA GLY A 51 -6.24 -3.97 -5.94
C GLY A 51 -5.44 -4.22 -4.66
N LEU A 52 -5.50 -3.32 -3.66
CA LEU A 52 -4.85 -3.49 -2.36
C LEU A 52 -5.87 -3.73 -1.26
N SER A 53 -5.86 -4.93 -0.68
CA SER A 53 -6.71 -5.25 0.45
C SER A 53 -5.90 -5.30 1.75
N LEU A 54 -6.22 -4.40 2.68
CA LEU A 54 -5.66 -4.34 4.04
C LEU A 54 -6.37 -5.32 4.99
N ALA A 55 -6.96 -6.41 4.48
CA ALA A 55 -7.60 -7.42 5.31
C ALA A 55 -6.53 -8.28 5.98
N ALA A 56 -6.68 -8.56 7.28
CA ALA A 56 -5.75 -9.39 8.05
C ALA A 56 -5.53 -10.78 7.42
N SER A 57 -6.58 -11.36 6.81
CA SER A 57 -6.51 -12.64 6.09
C SER A 57 -5.63 -12.62 4.83
N ASN A 58 -5.22 -11.43 4.36
CA ASN A 58 -4.48 -11.24 3.11
C ASN A 58 -3.15 -10.48 3.31
N ILE A 59 -2.65 -10.41 4.56
CA ILE A 59 -1.40 -9.69 4.90
C ILE A 59 -0.20 -10.21 4.10
N ASP A 60 -0.09 -11.52 3.87
CA ASP A 60 1.02 -12.11 3.11
C ASP A 60 1.05 -11.60 1.66
N ASN A 61 -0.14 -11.52 1.04
CA ASN A 61 -0.31 -10.98 -0.30
C ASN A 61 -0.06 -9.47 -0.36
N LEU A 62 -0.43 -8.74 0.71
CA LEU A 62 -0.14 -7.32 0.86
C LEU A 62 1.37 -7.06 0.92
N ILE A 63 2.12 -7.80 1.73
CA ILE A 63 3.58 -7.67 1.85
C ILE A 63 4.23 -7.88 0.49
N ARG A 64 3.88 -8.98 -0.20
CA ARG A 64 4.41 -9.30 -1.52
C ARG A 64 4.07 -8.26 -2.58
N PHE A 65 2.89 -7.65 -2.47
CA PHE A 65 2.48 -6.56 -3.35
C PHE A 65 3.28 -5.28 -3.08
N VAL A 66 3.43 -4.88 -1.81
CA VAL A 66 4.25 -3.72 -1.43
C VAL A 66 5.69 -3.92 -1.89
N GLU A 67 6.27 -5.10 -1.66
CA GLU A 67 7.61 -5.44 -2.15
C GLU A 67 7.73 -5.29 -3.67
N LYS A 68 6.75 -5.77 -4.45
CA LYS A 68 6.74 -5.55 -5.91
C LYS A 68 6.66 -4.08 -6.32
N VAL A 69 5.99 -3.24 -5.53
CA VAL A 69 5.83 -1.81 -5.84
C VAL A 69 7.04 -0.99 -5.39
N THR A 70 7.70 -1.41 -4.31
CA THR A 70 8.90 -0.75 -3.78
C THR A 70 10.18 -1.27 -4.39
N SER A 71 10.20 -2.52 -4.87
CA SER A 71 11.31 -3.05 -5.64
C SER A 71 11.29 -2.38 -7.01
N PRO A 72 12.39 -1.75 -7.43
CA PRO A 72 12.57 -1.40 -8.82
C PRO A 72 12.66 -2.74 -9.58
N ASP A 73 11.55 -3.19 -10.17
CA ASP A 73 11.54 -4.39 -11.00
C ASP A 73 12.56 -4.19 -12.13
N ASP A 74 13.58 -5.05 -12.07
CA ASP A 74 14.64 -5.32 -13.03
C ASP A 74 14.30 -4.87 -14.46
N ALA A 75 15.05 -3.86 -14.92
CA ALA A 75 15.33 -3.75 -16.34
C ALA A 75 16.27 -4.90 -16.74
N ASN A 76 15.72 -6.05 -17.13
CA ASN A 76 16.44 -7.04 -17.92
C ASN A 76 15.54 -7.82 -18.89
#